data_AF-A0A970UL07-F1
#
_entry.id   AF-A0A970UL07-F1
#
_cell.length_a   1.000
_cell.length_b   1.000
_cell.length_c   1.000
_cell.angle_alpha   90.00
_cell.angle_beta   90.00
_cell.angle_gamma   90.00
#
_symmetry.space_group_name_H-M   'P 1'
#
loop_
_entity.id
_entity.type
_entity.pdbx_description
1 polymer ?
#
loop_
_entity_poly.entity_id
_entity_poly.type
_entity_poly.pdbx_seq_one_letter_code
_entity_poly.pdbx_strand_id
1 'polypeptide(L)'
;MTTGERSSLATRPKAQFLDNGYGKVVHITPDGDPVPGNPFLDDPEALPEIYSYGHRNIQGLAIQPETGEIFIAEMGPRGGDELNIIRPGGNYGWPVISYGIEYSGDPIPDGLTVMDGMEQPAYYWDPVLAPAGMTFYTSGVIAEWQGNLFIGGLASQHISRLVLSDGRVVAEEWLLINEGQRFRDVCEGSDGALYSVTDGGRLYRIG
;
A
#
# COMPACT_ATOMS: atom_id res chain seq x y z
N MET A 1 -7.65 7.75 4.76
CA MET A 1 -6.81 7.26 5.88
C MET A 1 -6.66 5.76 5.76
N THR A 2 -5.58 5.18 6.27
CA THR A 2 -5.33 3.73 6.25
C THR A 2 -5.10 3.19 7.65
N THR A 3 -5.44 1.92 7.88
CA THR A 3 -5.18 1.21 9.14
C THR A 3 -4.61 -0.18 8.88
N GLY A 4 -3.80 -0.68 9.82
CA GLY A 4 -3.33 -2.07 9.81
C GLY A 4 -4.07 -2.94 10.83
N GLU A 5 -4.06 -4.26 10.65
CA GLU A 5 -4.73 -5.21 11.54
C GLU A 5 -3.95 -5.58 12.81
N ARG A 6 -2.71 -5.07 12.94
CA ARG A 6 -1.79 -5.20 14.09
C ARG A 6 -0.95 -6.48 14.15
N SER A 7 -0.94 -7.32 13.10
CA SER A 7 -0.12 -8.53 13.00
C SER A 7 -0.26 -9.47 14.20
N SER A 8 -1.49 -9.67 14.69
CA SER A 8 -1.80 -10.55 15.81
C SER A 8 -2.83 -11.59 15.41
N LEU A 9 -2.60 -12.86 15.75
CA LEU A 9 -3.52 -13.97 15.42
C LEU A 9 -4.96 -13.71 15.91
N ALA A 10 -5.12 -12.98 17.02
CA ALA A 10 -6.43 -12.66 17.58
C ALA A 10 -7.18 -11.56 16.82
N THR A 11 -6.46 -10.59 16.23
CA THR A 11 -7.06 -9.46 15.51
C THR A 11 -7.06 -9.67 14.00
N ARG A 12 -6.23 -10.57 13.48
CA ARG A 12 -6.08 -10.84 12.06
C ARG A 12 -7.41 -11.13 11.33
N PRO A 13 -8.33 -11.97 11.85
CA PRO A 13 -9.62 -12.19 11.20
C PRO A 13 -10.50 -10.92 11.11
N LYS A 14 -10.28 -9.93 11.99
CA LYS A 14 -11.06 -8.69 12.01
C LYS A 14 -10.85 -7.82 10.77
N ALA A 15 -9.77 -8.05 10.00
CA ALA A 15 -9.58 -7.43 8.70
C ALA A 15 -10.78 -7.66 7.75
N GLN A 16 -11.46 -8.81 7.89
CA GLN A 16 -12.62 -9.20 7.09
C GLN A 16 -13.96 -8.68 7.64
N PHE A 17 -14.01 -8.20 8.88
CA PHE A 17 -15.26 -7.69 9.48
C PHE A 17 -15.39 -6.19 9.27
N LEU A 18 -16.60 -5.71 8.98
CA LEU A 18 -16.91 -4.32 8.68
C LEU A 18 -17.31 -3.50 9.93
N ASP A 19 -17.42 -4.13 11.09
CA ASP A 19 -17.82 -3.52 12.37
C ASP A 19 -16.64 -2.89 13.14
N ASN A 20 -15.47 -2.77 12.52
CA ASN A 20 -14.24 -2.33 13.18
C ASN A 20 -13.23 -1.69 12.20
N GLY A 21 -12.23 -1.00 12.78
CA GLY A 21 -11.19 -0.30 12.03
C GLY A 21 -9.89 -1.09 11.77
N TYR A 22 -9.85 -2.41 11.92
CA TYR A 22 -8.63 -3.20 11.66
C TYR A 22 -8.48 -3.50 10.17
N GLY A 23 -7.35 -3.13 9.56
CA GLY A 23 -7.05 -3.50 8.16
C GLY A 23 -8.01 -2.88 7.14
N LYS A 24 -8.18 -1.55 7.20
CA LYS A 24 -9.16 -0.81 6.40
C LYS A 24 -8.51 0.36 5.66
N VAL A 25 -9.07 0.69 4.49
CA VAL A 25 -9.01 2.05 3.96
C VAL A 25 -10.28 2.77 4.42
N VAL A 26 -10.09 3.93 5.03
CA VAL A 26 -11.15 4.74 5.63
C VAL A 26 -11.28 6.07 4.87
N HIS A 27 -12.50 6.42 4.47
CA HIS A 27 -12.82 7.61 3.69
C HIS A 27 -13.76 8.52 4.47
N ILE A 28 -13.20 9.62 4.95
CA ILE A 28 -13.86 10.61 5.82
C ILE A 28 -13.66 12.02 5.29
N THR A 29 -14.56 12.91 5.67
CA THR A 29 -14.42 14.35 5.51
C THR A 29 -13.34 14.91 6.45
N PRO A 30 -12.87 16.15 6.24
CA PRO A 30 -11.95 16.81 7.16
C PRO A 30 -12.48 16.94 8.60
N ASP A 31 -13.80 16.98 8.77
CA ASP A 31 -14.47 17.06 10.07
C ASP A 31 -14.59 15.68 10.75
N GLY A 32 -14.23 14.61 10.06
CA GLY A 32 -14.22 13.23 10.57
C GLY A 32 -15.46 12.40 10.22
N ASP A 33 -16.48 13.01 9.59
CA ASP A 33 -17.69 12.31 9.18
C ASP A 33 -17.44 11.37 7.98
N PRO A 34 -18.20 10.27 7.81
CA PRO A 34 -18.20 9.48 6.60
C PRO A 34 -18.45 10.34 5.35
N VAL A 35 -17.74 10.08 4.26
CA VAL A 35 -18.01 10.78 3.00
C VAL A 35 -19.34 10.30 2.40
N PRO A 36 -20.22 11.21 1.93
CA PRO A 36 -21.44 10.83 1.24
C PRO A 36 -21.18 9.89 0.06
N GLY A 37 -21.96 8.81 -0.03
CA GLY A 37 -21.80 7.79 -1.08
C GLY A 37 -20.70 6.76 -0.80
N ASN A 38 -20.18 6.70 0.42
CA ASN A 38 -19.32 5.59 0.85
C ASN A 38 -20.01 4.23 0.64
N PRO A 39 -19.24 3.16 0.36
CA PRO A 39 -19.78 1.88 -0.08
C PRO A 39 -20.63 1.16 0.97
N PHE A 40 -20.38 1.44 2.26
CA PHE A 40 -21.08 0.80 3.38
C PHE A 40 -21.94 1.79 4.18
N LEU A 41 -22.25 2.96 3.61
CA LEU A 41 -22.94 4.04 4.33
C LEU A 41 -24.32 3.65 4.85
N ASP A 42 -25.05 2.82 4.11
CA ASP A 42 -26.42 2.38 4.43
C ASP A 42 -26.47 0.99 5.09
N ASP A 43 -25.32 0.37 5.39
CA ASP A 43 -25.24 -0.93 6.06
C ASP A 43 -25.19 -0.74 7.59
N PRO A 44 -26.24 -1.15 8.34
CA PRO A 44 -26.30 -0.94 9.79
C PRO A 44 -25.29 -1.76 10.58
N GLU A 45 -24.68 -2.80 9.99
CA GLU A 45 -23.69 -3.65 10.63
C GLU A 45 -22.24 -3.26 10.28
N ALA A 46 -22.06 -2.26 9.41
CA ALA A 46 -20.76 -1.76 8.99
C ALA A 46 -20.45 -0.38 9.57
N LEU A 47 -19.17 -0.08 9.76
CA LEU A 47 -18.72 1.28 9.98
C LEU A 47 -18.83 2.08 8.66
N PRO A 48 -19.59 3.19 8.64
CA PRO A 48 -19.90 3.92 7.41
C PRO A 48 -18.68 4.60 6.77
N GLU A 49 -17.60 4.78 7.51
CA GLU A 49 -16.35 5.36 7.01
C GLU A 49 -15.50 4.37 6.21
N ILE A 50 -15.81 3.07 6.23
CA ILE A 50 -15.03 2.06 5.51
C ILE A 50 -15.19 2.28 4.00
N TYR A 51 -14.05 2.32 3.31
CA TYR A 51 -13.98 2.40 1.85
C TYR A 51 -13.56 1.07 1.23
N SER A 52 -12.60 0.38 1.83
CA SER A 52 -12.23 -0.99 1.46
C SER A 52 -11.66 -1.74 2.67
N TYR A 53 -11.60 -3.06 2.59
CA TYR A 53 -11.28 -3.94 3.71
C TYR A 53 -10.44 -5.15 3.28
N GLY A 54 -10.05 -6.00 4.23
CA GLY A 54 -9.20 -7.14 3.95
C GLY A 54 -7.73 -6.77 3.74
N HIS A 55 -7.24 -5.75 4.45
CA HIS A 55 -5.83 -5.32 4.39
C HIS A 55 -5.03 -5.80 5.59
N ARG A 56 -3.73 -6.02 5.42
CA ARG A 56 -2.82 -6.40 6.50
C ARG A 56 -2.21 -5.19 7.19
N ASN A 57 -1.28 -4.51 6.54
CA ASN A 57 -0.52 -3.41 7.14
C ASN A 57 -0.10 -2.39 6.10
N ILE A 58 -1.04 -1.51 5.77
CA ILE A 58 -0.87 -0.44 4.79
C ILE A 58 0.10 0.62 5.35
N GLN A 59 1.09 1.01 4.55
CA GLN A 59 2.06 2.04 4.92
C GLN A 59 2.12 3.17 3.89
N GLY A 60 2.06 2.83 2.60
CA GLY A 60 2.02 3.79 1.51
C GLY A 60 0.61 4.06 1.04
N LEU A 61 0.28 5.32 0.74
CA LEU A 61 -0.91 5.72 0.01
C LEU A 61 -0.55 6.90 -0.91
N ALA A 62 -0.90 6.79 -2.18
CA ALA A 62 -0.76 7.88 -3.15
C ALA A 62 -1.97 7.89 -4.09
N ILE A 63 -2.35 9.08 -4.53
CA ILE A 63 -3.43 9.26 -5.50
C ILE A 63 -2.77 9.48 -6.87
N GLN A 64 -3.17 8.70 -7.86
CA GLN A 64 -2.73 8.88 -9.23
C GLN A 64 -3.30 10.22 -9.73
N PRO A 65 -2.46 11.17 -10.18
CA PRO A 65 -2.85 12.57 -10.39
C PRO A 65 -3.79 12.80 -11.59
N GLU A 66 -3.77 11.93 -12.59
CA GLU A 66 -4.58 12.01 -13.82
C GLU A 66 -5.94 11.31 -13.67
N THR A 67 -5.98 10.15 -13.02
CA THR A 67 -7.18 9.29 -12.90
C THR A 67 -7.89 9.45 -11.56
N GLY A 68 -7.20 9.96 -10.54
CA GLY A 68 -7.71 10.00 -9.17
C GLY A 68 -7.75 8.63 -8.48
N GLU A 69 -7.19 7.58 -9.10
CA GLU A 69 -7.15 6.25 -8.51
C GLU A 69 -6.27 6.24 -7.25
N ILE A 70 -6.76 5.58 -6.20
CA ILE A 70 -6.02 5.44 -4.95
C ILE A 70 -5.14 4.20 -5.06
N PHE A 71 -3.84 4.38 -4.94
CA PHE A 71 -2.87 3.31 -4.79
C PHE A 71 -2.51 3.20 -3.31
N ILE A 72 -2.32 1.97 -2.83
CA ILE A 72 -1.72 1.71 -1.53
C ILE A 72 -0.59 0.69 -1.67
N ALA A 73 0.39 0.78 -0.79
CA ALA A 73 1.40 -0.26 -0.60
C ALA A 73 1.32 -0.78 0.83
N GLU A 74 1.27 -2.10 0.98
CA GLU A 74 1.11 -2.75 2.28
C GLU A 74 2.11 -3.88 2.50
N MET A 75 2.47 -4.07 3.78
CA MET A 75 3.36 -5.16 4.17
C MET A 75 2.59 -6.46 4.30
N GLY A 76 3.07 -7.50 3.61
CA GLY A 76 2.72 -8.89 3.79
C GLY A 76 3.38 -9.50 5.04
N PRO A 77 3.13 -10.79 5.33
CA PRO A 77 3.76 -11.51 6.43
C PRO A 77 5.25 -11.81 6.10
N ARG A 78 5.62 -13.06 5.86
CA ARG A 78 6.93 -13.40 5.29
C ARG A 78 6.79 -13.52 3.78
N GLY A 79 7.16 -12.47 3.05
CA GLY A 79 6.84 -12.31 1.62
C GLY A 79 5.45 -11.71 1.43
N GLY A 80 5.09 -11.45 0.16
CA GLY A 80 3.74 -11.02 -0.23
C GLY A 80 3.40 -9.60 0.21
N ASP A 81 4.36 -8.68 0.18
CA ASP A 81 3.99 -7.26 0.19
C ASP A 81 3.27 -6.93 -1.11
N GLU A 82 2.35 -5.98 -1.10
CA GLU A 82 1.46 -5.73 -2.23
C GLU A 82 1.37 -4.24 -2.57
N LEU A 83 1.22 -3.97 -3.87
CA LEU A 83 0.72 -2.70 -4.41
C LEU A 83 -0.71 -2.94 -4.89
N ASN A 84 -1.66 -2.24 -4.27
CA ASN A 84 -3.09 -2.39 -4.52
C ASN A 84 -3.69 -1.11 -5.13
N ILE A 85 -4.53 -1.26 -6.16
CA ILE A 85 -5.39 -0.18 -6.66
C ILE A 85 -6.74 -0.29 -5.96
N ILE A 86 -7.10 0.72 -5.18
CA ILE A 86 -8.25 0.66 -4.27
C ILE A 86 -9.57 0.95 -4.98
N ARG A 87 -10.50 0.01 -4.85
CA ARG A 87 -11.89 0.12 -5.33
C ARG A 87 -12.85 0.28 -4.15
N PRO A 88 -13.90 1.12 -4.29
CA PRO A 88 -14.94 1.23 -3.26
C PRO A 88 -15.60 -0.13 -3.01
N GLY A 89 -15.69 -0.53 -1.74
CA GLY A 89 -16.26 -1.80 -1.31
C GLY A 89 -15.35 -3.02 -1.52
N GLY A 90 -14.16 -2.85 -2.08
CA GLY A 90 -13.25 -3.95 -2.41
C GLY A 90 -12.75 -4.71 -1.17
N ASN A 91 -12.68 -6.04 -1.30
CA ASN A 91 -12.07 -6.94 -0.33
C ASN A 91 -10.69 -7.37 -0.82
N TYR A 92 -9.62 -6.94 -0.15
CA TYR A 92 -8.23 -7.25 -0.52
C TYR A 92 -7.73 -8.55 0.11
N GLY A 93 -8.64 -9.29 0.73
CA GLY A 93 -8.48 -10.72 0.94
C GLY A 93 -7.69 -11.14 2.18
N TRP A 94 -6.89 -10.28 2.80
CA TRP A 94 -6.19 -10.65 4.02
C TRP A 94 -7.17 -10.95 5.17
N PRO A 95 -7.01 -12.05 5.95
CA PRO A 95 -5.96 -13.07 5.84
C PRO A 95 -6.38 -14.36 5.11
N VAL A 96 -7.48 -14.33 4.36
CA VAL A 96 -8.00 -15.50 3.63
C VAL A 96 -7.12 -15.85 2.44
N ILE A 97 -6.62 -14.83 1.73
CA ILE A 97 -5.60 -14.97 0.70
C ILE A 97 -4.35 -14.17 1.05
N SER A 98 -3.20 -14.65 0.60
CA SER A 98 -1.89 -14.00 0.79
C SER A 98 -0.87 -14.59 -0.16
N TYR A 99 -0.05 -13.75 -0.79
CA TYR A 99 1.15 -14.20 -1.50
C TYR A 99 2.33 -14.53 -0.57
N GLY A 100 2.25 -14.12 0.70
CA GLY A 100 3.23 -14.45 1.73
C GLY A 100 2.82 -15.66 2.58
N ILE A 101 3.77 -16.14 3.37
CA ILE A 101 3.61 -17.25 4.32
C ILE A 101 3.75 -16.77 5.78
N GLU A 102 3.41 -17.61 6.75
CA GLU A 102 3.72 -17.34 8.15
C GLU A 102 5.23 -17.22 8.36
N TYR A 103 5.64 -16.46 9.38
CA TYR A 103 7.06 -16.35 9.72
C TYR A 103 7.69 -17.69 10.12
N SER A 104 6.89 -18.64 10.62
CA SER A 104 7.32 -20.03 10.87
C SER A 104 7.72 -20.78 9.59
N GLY A 105 7.21 -20.35 8.43
CA GLY A 105 7.32 -21.05 7.16
C GLY A 105 6.05 -21.82 6.77
N ASP A 106 5.06 -21.90 7.65
CA ASP A 106 3.76 -22.50 7.35
C ASP A 106 2.95 -21.59 6.41
N PRO A 107 2.02 -22.12 5.60
CA PRO A 107 1.12 -21.27 4.83
C PRO A 107 0.26 -20.38 5.77
N ILE A 108 -0.05 -19.16 5.32
CA ILE A 108 -1.23 -18.42 5.82
C ILE A 108 -2.46 -19.31 5.58
N PRO A 109 -3.49 -19.32 6.45
CA PRO A 109 -4.53 -20.35 6.43
C PRO A 109 -5.02 -20.73 5.03
N ASP A 110 -5.08 -22.04 4.77
CA ASP A 110 -5.42 -22.69 3.50
C ASP A 110 -4.46 -22.42 2.31
N GLY A 111 -3.45 -21.57 2.47
CA GLY A 111 -2.40 -21.32 1.48
C GLY A 111 -2.90 -20.73 0.17
N LEU A 112 -4.05 -20.05 0.22
CA LEU A 112 -4.71 -19.50 -0.96
C LEU A 112 -4.08 -18.16 -1.35
N THR A 113 -3.89 -17.96 -2.66
CA THR A 113 -3.43 -16.68 -3.22
C THR A 113 -4.54 -15.94 -3.97
N VAL A 114 -5.60 -16.66 -4.36
CA VAL A 114 -6.75 -16.13 -5.10
C VAL A 114 -8.02 -16.79 -4.61
N MET A 115 -9.10 -16.01 -4.54
CA MET A 115 -10.45 -16.46 -4.23
C MET A 115 -11.47 -15.53 -4.89
N ASP A 116 -12.58 -16.10 -5.37
CA ASP A 116 -13.67 -15.31 -5.94
C ASP A 116 -14.22 -14.29 -4.93
N GLY A 117 -14.46 -13.06 -5.42
CA GLY A 117 -14.93 -11.96 -4.59
C GLY A 117 -13.83 -11.23 -3.81
N MET A 118 -12.55 -11.56 -4.05
CA MET A 118 -11.40 -10.85 -3.49
C MET A 118 -10.57 -10.23 -4.62
N GLU A 119 -10.15 -8.99 -4.39
CA GLU A 119 -9.31 -8.23 -5.29
C GLU A 119 -7.89 -8.83 -5.34
N GLN A 120 -7.21 -8.57 -6.45
CA GLN A 120 -5.82 -8.98 -6.64
C GLN A 120 -4.92 -7.75 -6.76
N PRO A 121 -3.68 -7.83 -6.27
CA PRO A 121 -2.77 -6.70 -6.33
C PRO A 121 -2.34 -6.40 -7.76
N ALA A 122 -2.03 -5.13 -8.01
CA ALA A 122 -1.39 -4.69 -9.24
C ALA A 122 0.04 -5.24 -9.36
N TYR A 123 0.68 -5.51 -8.21
CA TYR A 123 2.01 -6.09 -8.09
C TYR A 123 2.23 -6.63 -6.67
N TYR A 124 3.06 -7.66 -6.52
CA TYR A 124 3.48 -8.16 -5.21
C TYR A 124 4.98 -8.43 -5.18
N TRP A 125 5.59 -8.31 -4.00
CA TRP A 125 7.01 -8.57 -3.78
C TRP A 125 7.25 -9.88 -3.02
N ASP A 126 8.12 -10.71 -3.58
CA ASP A 126 8.75 -11.84 -2.90
C ASP A 126 10.21 -11.98 -3.37
N PRO A 127 11.24 -11.73 -2.53
CA PRO A 127 11.15 -11.36 -1.11
C PRO A 127 10.59 -9.94 -0.88
N VAL A 128 10.25 -9.62 0.37
CA VAL A 128 9.60 -8.36 0.80
C VAL A 128 10.39 -7.09 0.43
N LEU A 129 9.65 -6.04 0.07
CA LEU A 129 10.13 -4.65 0.04
C LEU A 129 10.15 -4.05 1.46
N ALA A 130 9.15 -4.44 2.26
CA ALA A 130 8.61 -3.77 3.43
C ALA A 130 8.29 -2.30 3.10
N PRO A 131 7.22 -2.05 2.31
CA PRO A 131 6.93 -0.72 1.76
C PRO A 131 6.68 0.32 2.84
N ALA A 132 7.05 1.55 2.53
CA ALA A 132 6.85 2.71 3.39
C ALA A 132 6.07 3.81 2.64
N GLY A 133 6.37 5.08 2.90
CA GLY A 133 5.77 6.18 2.16
C GLY A 133 6.05 6.12 0.66
N MET A 134 5.15 6.70 -0.14
CA MET A 134 5.20 6.63 -1.60
C MET A 134 4.59 7.86 -2.27
N THR A 135 5.00 8.11 -3.51
CA THR A 135 4.54 9.27 -4.29
C THR A 135 4.56 9.00 -5.79
N PHE A 136 3.59 9.53 -6.52
CA PHE A 136 3.68 9.63 -7.98
C PHE A 136 4.52 10.84 -8.35
N TYR A 137 5.41 10.69 -9.33
CA TYR A 137 6.23 11.79 -9.83
C TYR A 137 5.53 12.49 -11.00
N THR A 138 5.33 13.80 -10.86
CA THR A 138 4.52 14.63 -11.78
C THR A 138 5.32 15.70 -12.51
N SER A 139 6.48 16.06 -11.99
CA SER A 139 7.42 16.99 -12.62
C SER A 139 7.92 16.49 -13.97
N GLY A 140 8.22 17.44 -14.85
CA GLY A 140 8.91 17.20 -16.12
C GLY A 140 10.43 17.39 -16.07
N VAL A 141 11.01 17.64 -14.88
CA VAL A 141 12.46 17.88 -14.71
C VAL A 141 13.25 16.62 -15.07
N ILE A 142 12.79 15.45 -14.63
CA ILE A 142 13.33 14.15 -15.03
C ILE A 142 12.25 13.45 -15.86
N ALA A 143 12.32 13.62 -17.18
CA ALA A 143 11.28 13.19 -18.10
C ALA A 143 10.98 11.68 -18.01
N GLU A 144 12.00 10.86 -17.76
CA GLU A 144 11.88 9.41 -17.63
C GLU A 144 11.13 8.96 -16.39
N TRP A 145 10.90 9.85 -15.42
CA TRP A 145 10.20 9.56 -14.16
C TRP A 145 8.74 9.99 -14.18
N GLN A 146 8.33 10.78 -15.17
CA GLN A 146 6.97 11.32 -15.24
C GLN A 146 5.93 10.20 -15.27
N GLY A 147 4.99 10.22 -14.31
CA GLY A 147 3.94 9.22 -14.16
C GLY A 147 4.34 7.96 -13.37
N ASN A 148 5.61 7.81 -13.00
CA ASN A 148 6.07 6.65 -12.24
C ASN A 148 5.73 6.80 -10.74
N LEU A 149 5.59 5.66 -10.07
CA LEU A 149 5.38 5.57 -8.63
C LEU A 149 6.71 5.26 -7.93
N PHE A 150 7.02 6.01 -6.88
CA PHE A 150 8.21 5.79 -6.04
C PHE A 150 7.79 5.34 -4.65
N ILE A 151 8.41 4.26 -4.16
CA ILE A 151 8.07 3.65 -2.86
C ILE A 151 9.34 3.45 -2.04
N GLY A 152 9.34 3.93 -0.80
CA GLY A 152 10.43 3.66 0.15
C GLY A 152 10.44 2.20 0.60
N GLY A 153 11.61 1.56 0.62
CA GLY A 153 11.81 0.19 1.09
C GLY A 153 12.52 0.14 2.44
N LEU A 154 11.88 -0.46 3.44
CA LEU A 154 12.46 -0.57 4.78
C LEU A 154 13.38 -1.79 4.93
N ALA A 155 12.93 -2.96 4.49
CA ALA A 155 13.71 -4.19 4.59
C ALA A 155 14.65 -4.33 3.40
N SER A 156 14.19 -3.90 2.22
CA SER A 156 14.95 -3.94 0.98
C SER A 156 16.02 -2.86 0.87
N GLN A 157 15.97 -1.83 1.71
CA GLN A 157 16.95 -0.74 1.83
C GLN A 157 17.23 0.05 0.54
N HIS A 158 16.20 0.24 -0.28
CA HIS A 158 16.26 1.05 -1.49
C HIS A 158 14.93 1.79 -1.71
N ILE A 159 14.89 2.69 -2.70
CA ILE A 159 13.63 3.27 -3.19
C ILE A 159 13.28 2.54 -4.50
N SER A 160 12.09 1.97 -4.57
CA SER A 160 11.59 1.29 -5.77
C SER A 160 10.88 2.30 -6.67
N ARG A 161 11.32 2.42 -7.93
CA ARG A 161 10.65 3.19 -8.99
C ARG A 161 9.88 2.22 -9.88
N LEU A 162 8.56 2.37 -9.90
CA LEU A 162 7.65 1.51 -10.65
C LEU A 162 7.10 2.25 -11.87
N VAL A 163 7.16 1.58 -13.02
CA VAL A 163 6.45 2.00 -14.23
C VAL A 163 5.14 1.22 -14.32
N LEU A 164 4.04 1.93 -14.48
CA LEU A 164 2.69 1.37 -14.52
C LEU A 164 2.13 1.42 -15.95
N SER A 165 1.48 0.34 -16.39
CA SER A 165 0.67 0.27 -17.61
C SER A 165 -0.58 -0.56 -17.33
N ASP A 166 -1.75 -0.05 -17.73
CA ASP A 166 -3.04 -0.75 -17.61
C ASP A 166 -3.30 -1.31 -16.20
N GLY A 167 -2.97 -0.53 -15.17
CA GLY A 167 -3.16 -0.90 -13.77
C GLY A 167 -2.20 -1.99 -13.26
N ARG A 168 -1.10 -2.27 -13.98
CA ARG A 168 -0.06 -3.22 -13.55
C ARG A 168 1.32 -2.60 -13.61
N VAL A 169 2.23 -3.12 -12.77
CA VAL A 169 3.65 -2.79 -12.85
C VAL A 169 4.27 -3.52 -14.03
N VAL A 170 4.92 -2.79 -14.92
CA VAL A 170 5.62 -3.33 -16.11
C VAL A 170 7.13 -3.23 -16.03
N ALA A 171 7.65 -2.40 -15.12
CA ALA A 171 9.08 -2.33 -14.81
C ALA A 171 9.30 -1.81 -13.39
N GLU A 172 10.41 -2.23 -12.79
CA GLU A 172 10.88 -1.80 -11.48
C GLU A 172 12.38 -1.47 -11.57
N GLU A 173 12.78 -0.33 -11.02
CA GLU A 173 14.18 0.06 -10.85
C GLU A 173 14.44 0.38 -9.37
N TRP A 174 15.63 0.02 -8.87
CA TRP A 174 16.02 0.27 -7.49
C TRP A 174 17.03 1.42 -7.39
N LEU A 175 16.63 2.48 -6.71
CA LEU A 175 17.46 3.65 -6.45
C LEU A 175 18.12 3.54 -5.07
N LEU A 176 19.34 4.08 -4.97
CA LEU A 176 20.09 4.21 -3.71
C LEU A 176 20.41 2.88 -2.99
N ILE A 177 20.49 1.76 -3.73
CA ILE A 177 20.78 0.42 -3.21
C ILE A 177 22.07 0.32 -2.36
N ASN A 178 23.04 1.20 -2.61
CA ASN A 178 24.34 1.17 -1.93
C ASN A 178 24.38 2.01 -0.64
N GLU A 179 23.32 2.75 -0.33
CA GLU A 179 23.27 3.62 0.85
C GLU A 179 23.06 2.83 2.16
N GLY A 180 22.57 1.58 2.05
CA GLY A 180 22.29 0.72 3.20
C GLY A 180 21.30 1.36 4.19
N GLN A 181 20.38 2.18 3.69
CA GLN A 181 19.40 2.91 4.51
C GLN A 181 18.01 2.31 4.38
N ARG A 182 17.23 2.39 5.46
CA ARG A 182 15.80 2.06 5.46
C ARG A 182 15.02 3.31 5.08
N PHE A 183 14.50 3.38 3.87
CA PHE A 183 13.80 4.56 3.36
C PHE A 183 12.36 4.58 3.85
N ARG A 184 12.03 5.56 4.71
CA ARG A 184 10.76 5.68 5.43
C ARG A 184 9.70 6.41 4.64
N ASP A 185 10.08 7.46 3.94
CA ASP A 185 9.13 8.23 3.13
C ASP A 185 9.84 8.80 1.92
N VAL A 186 9.09 9.03 0.85
CA VAL A 186 9.56 9.66 -0.38
C VAL A 186 8.46 10.55 -0.94
N CYS A 187 8.79 11.80 -1.25
CA CYS A 187 7.87 12.76 -1.83
C CYS A 187 8.54 13.56 -2.95
N GLU A 188 7.73 14.08 -3.86
CA GLU A 188 8.16 15.03 -4.86
C GLU A 188 8.23 16.44 -4.26
N GLY A 189 9.38 17.11 -4.41
CA GLY A 189 9.58 18.50 -4.04
C GLY A 189 9.11 19.47 -5.12
N SER A 190 8.84 20.72 -4.75
CA SER A 190 8.41 21.76 -5.69
C SER A 190 9.47 22.16 -6.73
N ASP A 191 10.73 21.76 -6.53
CA ASP A 191 11.83 21.91 -7.48
C ASP A 191 11.93 20.72 -8.46
N GLY A 192 11.05 19.74 -8.36
CA GLY A 192 11.03 18.54 -9.18
C GLY A 192 12.05 17.47 -8.78
N ALA A 193 12.76 17.63 -7.66
CA ALA A 193 13.56 16.55 -7.08
C ALA A 193 12.69 15.63 -6.21
N LEU A 194 13.12 14.39 -6.02
CA LEU A 194 12.57 13.55 -4.96
C LEU A 194 13.29 13.85 -3.64
N TYR A 195 12.52 13.94 -2.56
CA TYR A 195 13.03 14.02 -1.21
C TYR A 195 12.67 12.75 -0.46
N SER A 196 13.63 12.18 0.27
CA SER A 196 13.38 10.98 1.05
C SER A 196 14.01 11.05 2.44
N VAL A 197 13.30 10.52 3.44
CA VAL A 197 13.81 10.39 4.81
C VAL A 197 14.03 8.93 5.17
N THR A 198 14.98 8.67 6.05
CA THR A 198 15.32 7.31 6.52
C THR A 198 14.98 7.11 7.99
N ASP A 199 14.76 5.87 8.42
CA ASP A 199 14.59 5.53 9.84
C ASP A 199 15.81 5.96 10.69
N GLY A 200 16.98 6.12 10.06
CA GLY A 200 18.21 6.62 10.68
C GLY A 200 18.33 8.15 10.74
N GLY A 201 17.31 8.90 10.32
CA GLY A 201 17.27 10.36 10.43
C GLY A 201 18.02 11.12 9.33
N ARG A 202 18.31 10.49 8.20
CA ARG A 202 18.90 11.18 7.04
C ARG A 202 17.80 11.74 6.13
N LEU A 203 18.10 12.88 5.50
CA LEU A 203 17.31 13.45 4.40
C LEU A 203 18.13 13.39 3.11
N TYR A 204 17.55 12.84 2.06
CA TYR A 204 18.10 12.77 0.71
C TYR A 204 17.32 13.72 -0.20
N ARG A 205 18.03 14.39 -1.11
CA ARG A 205 17.49 15.04 -2.31
C ARG A 205 18.04 14.29 -3.51
N ILE A 206 17.18 13.81 -4.39
CA ILE A 206 17.49 12.90 -5.50
C ILE A 206 16.99 13.55 -6.79
N GLY A 207 17.88 13.73 -7.76
CA GLY A 207 17.61 14.48 -8.99
C GLY A 207 18.41 15.76 -9.12
#